data_AF-A0A077WHD3-F1
#
_entry.id   AF-A0A077WHD3-F1
#
_cell.length_a   1.000
_cell.length_b   1.000
_cell.length_c   1.000
_cell.angle_alpha   90.00
_cell.angle_beta   90.00
_cell.angle_gamma   90.00
#
_symmetry.space_group_name_H-M   'P 1'
#
loop_
_entity.id
_entity.type
_entity.pdbx_description
1 polymer ?
#
loop_
_entity_poly.entity_id
_entity_poly.type
_entity_poly.pdbx_seq_one_letter_code
_entity_poly.pdbx_strand_id
1 'polypeptide(L)'
;MTHDTNNYNDPYKINITVESSTDGYCEFFEKGLSALLADDHFLLLHVPEDGTKMRIIRPASDPYHKKRMIKRINEAKDIPSFYHALSHLWGLSDKNRHLWNEIGQYVDDEEGQPAAPVPMRPEKRNTLLSMLKDHPDSYWWIDVLCARTDTPLDIMGDIYGCCLECVAMIDCDPSLIHSITDVTKETDELYLIKESRDLTHEEISKTNYPHILNHLSIFMQSQWWKRVWTLQEVVLPLGNVRFMSETGTHRYPLINTINLDDLWRLTLVLIHICGRKHDLEALESVIQDILSIWGTKETRIHRVRGEFVLINVLLSLSHSPRQCMDPVDYVYGVLGMLQIKIPRMSDPDAVWQRFLCELDHWEGNSINPRSFSDYAHEMDLRKAKTIGDVFAKLLHIYKSIYNKNVQD
;
A
#
# COMPACT_ATOMS: atom_id res chain seq x y z
N MET A 1 -35.99 -22.86 18.28
CA MET A 1 -35.10 -23.97 18.64
C MET A 1 -33.74 -23.37 18.95
N THR A 2 -33.36 -23.46 20.20
CA THR A 2 -32.19 -22.86 20.84
C THR A 2 -30.93 -23.67 20.55
N HIS A 3 -29.96 -23.07 19.85
CA HIS A 3 -28.55 -23.45 19.94
C HIS A 3 -27.71 -22.19 19.85
N ASP A 4 -27.74 -21.40 20.92
CA ASP A 4 -26.98 -20.15 21.05
C ASP A 4 -26.35 -20.09 22.45
N THR A 5 -25.56 -21.12 22.78
CA THR A 5 -24.71 -21.17 23.99
C THR A 5 -23.62 -22.22 23.79
N ASN A 6 -22.48 -21.85 23.21
CA ASN A 6 -21.13 -22.42 23.46
C ASN A 6 -20.02 -21.86 22.55
N ASN A 7 -20.07 -20.59 22.12
CA ASN A 7 -19.04 -20.01 21.24
C ASN A 7 -18.02 -19.11 21.97
N TYR A 8 -18.01 -19.11 23.31
CA TYR A 8 -17.13 -18.25 24.11
C TYR A 8 -15.72 -18.82 24.37
N ASN A 9 -15.47 -20.09 24.03
CA ASN A 9 -14.21 -20.79 24.34
C ASN A 9 -13.53 -21.38 23.10
N ASP A 10 -13.67 -20.78 21.91
CA ASP A 10 -12.77 -21.14 20.81
C ASP A 10 -11.43 -20.42 21.01
N PRO A 11 -10.35 -21.12 21.41
CA PRO A 11 -9.02 -20.50 21.56
C PRO A 11 -8.45 -20.02 20.21
N TYR A 12 -9.15 -20.27 19.09
CA TYR A 12 -8.78 -19.88 17.74
C TYR A 12 -9.61 -18.71 17.20
N LYS A 13 -10.42 -18.08 18.05
CA LYS A 13 -11.06 -16.80 17.71
C LYS A 13 -10.03 -15.66 17.77
N ILE A 14 -9.96 -14.85 16.72
CA ILE A 14 -9.27 -13.57 16.78
C ILE A 14 -10.08 -12.65 17.69
N ASN A 15 -9.45 -12.15 18.74
CA ASN A 15 -10.05 -11.23 19.71
C ASN A 15 -9.05 -10.13 19.99
N ILE A 16 -9.26 -8.97 19.36
CA ILE A 16 -8.29 -7.89 19.36
C ILE A 16 -8.59 -6.95 20.53
N THR A 17 -7.71 -6.93 21.52
CA THR A 17 -7.84 -6.11 22.73
C THR A 17 -6.86 -4.94 22.78
N VAL A 18 -6.67 -4.23 21.66
CA VAL A 18 -5.71 -3.11 21.58
C VAL A 18 -6.20 -1.93 22.42
N GLU A 19 -5.39 -1.50 23.39
CA GLU A 19 -5.75 -0.54 24.46
C GLU A 19 -6.11 0.88 23.96
N SER A 20 -5.81 1.21 22.70
CA SER A 20 -5.85 2.58 22.17
C SER A 20 -6.78 2.80 20.98
N SER A 21 -7.50 1.76 20.54
CA SER A 21 -8.18 1.84 19.24
C SER A 21 -9.65 2.23 19.35
N THR A 22 -10.13 3.08 18.43
CA THR A 22 -11.57 3.30 18.25
C THR A 22 -12.23 1.97 17.86
N ASP A 23 -13.42 1.66 18.38
CA ASP A 23 -14.11 0.36 18.21
C ASP A 23 -14.13 -0.16 16.76
N GLY A 24 -14.15 0.76 15.80
CA GLY A 24 -14.00 0.42 14.40
C GLY A 24 -12.73 -0.40 14.16
N TYR A 25 -11.55 0.13 14.50
CA TYR A 25 -10.23 -0.39 14.12
C TYR A 25 -10.09 -1.90 14.38
N CYS A 26 -10.43 -2.36 15.58
CA CYS A 26 -10.47 -3.78 15.92
C CYS A 26 -11.33 -4.58 14.95
N GLU A 27 -12.56 -4.14 14.67
CA GLU A 27 -13.50 -4.85 13.79
C GLU A 27 -12.94 -5.07 12.37
N PHE A 28 -12.17 -4.10 11.84
CA PHE A 28 -11.57 -4.27 10.50
C PHE A 28 -10.50 -5.34 10.51
N PHE A 29 -9.60 -5.32 11.49
CA PHE A 29 -8.58 -6.35 11.59
C PHE A 29 -9.18 -7.71 11.92
N GLU A 30 -10.15 -7.78 12.83
CA GLU A 30 -10.83 -9.04 13.17
C GLU A 30 -11.46 -9.65 11.92
N LYS A 31 -12.22 -8.88 11.14
CA LYS A 31 -12.85 -9.39 9.91
C LYS A 31 -11.82 -9.68 8.82
N GLY A 32 -10.90 -8.75 8.56
CA GLY A 32 -9.92 -8.86 7.49
C GLY A 32 -8.95 -10.01 7.71
N LEU A 33 -8.33 -10.11 8.90
CA LEU A 33 -7.43 -11.21 9.22
C LEU A 33 -8.16 -12.55 9.34
N SER A 34 -9.39 -12.58 9.86
CA SER A 34 -10.17 -13.82 9.88
C SER A 34 -10.46 -14.32 8.47
N ALA A 35 -10.83 -13.40 7.56
CA ALA A 35 -11.06 -13.73 6.15
C ALA A 35 -9.78 -14.23 5.48
N LEU A 36 -8.66 -13.52 5.64
CA LEU A 36 -7.37 -13.92 5.06
C LEU A 36 -6.89 -15.29 5.58
N LEU A 37 -7.00 -15.55 6.89
CA LEU A 37 -6.63 -16.84 7.49
C LEU A 37 -7.58 -18.00 7.10
N ALA A 38 -8.70 -17.69 6.45
CA ALA A 38 -9.64 -18.66 5.91
C ALA A 38 -9.57 -18.78 4.38
N ASP A 39 -8.83 -17.90 3.70
CA ASP A 39 -8.73 -17.88 2.24
C ASP A 39 -7.64 -18.82 1.71
N ASP A 40 -8.00 -19.71 0.79
CA ASP A 40 -7.09 -20.69 0.19
C ASP A 40 -6.01 -20.07 -0.73
N HIS A 41 -6.24 -18.84 -1.20
CA HIS A 41 -5.32 -18.08 -2.04
C HIS A 41 -4.36 -17.21 -1.23
N PHE A 42 -4.60 -17.04 0.08
CA PHE A 42 -3.69 -16.32 0.94
C PHE A 42 -2.50 -17.21 1.31
N LEU A 43 -1.35 -16.92 0.70
CA LEU A 43 -0.08 -17.59 0.96
C LEU A 43 0.89 -16.65 1.67
N LEU A 44 1.80 -17.22 2.44
CA LEU A 44 2.85 -16.48 3.14
C LEU A 44 4.17 -17.25 3.09
N LEU A 45 5.28 -16.53 2.95
CA LEU A 45 6.62 -17.04 3.21
C LEU A 45 6.88 -17.04 4.71
N HIS A 46 7.11 -18.22 5.29
CA HIS A 46 7.58 -18.36 6.66
C HIS A 46 9.11 -18.36 6.70
N VAL A 47 9.68 -17.48 7.53
CA VAL A 47 11.11 -17.42 7.83
C VAL A 47 11.35 -18.07 9.20
N PRO A 48 12.00 -19.24 9.26
CA PRO A 48 12.16 -19.97 10.52
C PRO A 48 13.23 -19.35 11.42
N GLU A 49 13.10 -19.56 12.73
CA GLU A 49 14.01 -19.03 13.75
C GLU A 49 15.41 -19.69 13.71
N ASP A 50 15.44 -20.98 13.41
CA ASP A 50 16.65 -21.82 13.43
C ASP A 50 17.52 -21.68 12.18
N GLY A 51 17.16 -20.77 11.26
CA GLY A 51 17.87 -20.56 10.01
C GLY A 51 17.71 -21.70 9.00
N THR A 52 16.76 -22.62 9.23
CA THR A 52 16.36 -23.59 8.20
C THR A 52 15.78 -22.89 6.97
N LYS A 53 15.56 -23.67 5.92
CA LYS A 53 15.09 -23.16 4.63
C LYS A 53 13.70 -22.52 4.81
N MET A 54 13.48 -21.37 4.16
CA MET A 54 12.19 -20.69 4.21
C MET A 54 11.14 -21.50 3.45
N ARG A 55 9.86 -21.35 3.81
CA ARG A 55 8.79 -22.14 3.19
C ARG A 55 7.55 -21.32 2.93
N ILE A 56 6.94 -21.50 1.76
CA ILE A 56 5.61 -20.97 1.46
C ILE A 56 4.58 -21.83 2.20
N ILE A 57 3.68 -21.18 2.93
CA ILE A 57 2.63 -21.83 3.70
C ILE A 57 1.26 -21.28 3.29
N ARG A 58 0.24 -22.10 3.51
CA ARG A 58 -1.17 -21.73 3.34
C ARG A 58 -1.86 -21.76 4.70
N PRO A 59 -2.10 -20.60 5.35
CA PRO A 59 -2.71 -20.57 6.68
C PRO A 59 -4.07 -21.28 6.74
N ALA A 60 -4.88 -21.20 5.67
CA ALA A 60 -6.18 -21.87 5.61
C ALA A 60 -6.10 -23.40 5.84
N SER A 61 -5.03 -24.04 5.36
CA SER A 61 -4.81 -25.48 5.46
C SER A 61 -3.66 -25.91 6.39
N ASP A 62 -3.02 -24.97 7.08
CA ASP A 62 -1.92 -25.22 8.02
C ASP A 62 -2.31 -24.84 9.46
N PRO A 63 -2.86 -25.80 10.25
CA PRO A 63 -3.32 -25.52 11.60
C PRO A 63 -2.20 -25.10 12.55
N TYR A 64 -0.95 -25.49 12.30
CA TYR A 64 0.16 -25.12 13.17
C TYR A 64 0.47 -23.63 13.02
N HIS A 65 0.69 -23.19 11.79
CA HIS A 65 0.98 -21.79 11.52
C HIS A 65 -0.21 -20.89 11.82
N LYS A 66 -1.43 -21.28 11.44
CA LYS A 66 -2.65 -20.52 11.75
C LYS A 66 -2.82 -20.25 13.24
N LYS A 67 -2.59 -21.25 14.10
CA LYS A 67 -2.68 -21.08 15.56
C LYS A 67 -1.63 -20.12 16.09
N ARG A 68 -0.38 -20.18 15.59
CA ARG A 68 0.67 -19.22 15.98
C ARG A 68 0.30 -17.80 15.57
N MET A 69 -0.24 -17.62 14.36
CA MET A 69 -0.65 -16.31 13.85
C MET A 69 -1.76 -15.70 14.71
N ILE A 70 -2.82 -16.46 15.01
CA ILE A 70 -3.93 -16.01 15.89
C ILE A 70 -3.40 -15.64 17.27
N LYS A 71 -2.52 -16.45 17.84
CA LYS A 71 -1.88 -16.15 19.13
C LYS A 71 -1.16 -14.80 19.08
N ARG A 72 -0.33 -14.55 18.05
CA ARG A 72 0.39 -13.28 17.89
C ARG A 72 -0.55 -12.09 17.72
N ILE A 73 -1.63 -12.24 16.95
CA ILE A 73 -2.65 -11.19 16.79
C ILE A 73 -3.26 -10.82 18.15
N ASN A 74 -3.68 -11.82 18.93
CA ASN A 74 -4.34 -11.61 20.21
C ASN A 74 -3.39 -11.08 21.31
N GLU A 75 -2.08 -11.36 21.19
CA GLU A 75 -1.04 -10.89 22.13
C GLU A 75 -0.41 -9.55 21.70
N ALA A 76 -0.77 -9.02 20.53
CA ALA A 76 -0.22 -7.78 20.01
C ALA A 76 -0.67 -6.56 20.83
N LYS A 77 0.27 -5.66 21.11
CA LYS A 77 0.00 -4.44 21.88
C LYS A 77 -0.43 -3.27 21.01
N ASP A 78 0.22 -3.11 19.86
CA ASP A 78 0.06 -1.94 19.00
C ASP A 78 -0.74 -2.26 17.75
N ILE A 79 -0.15 -3.03 16.83
CA ILE A 79 -0.77 -3.41 15.56
C ILE A 79 -1.14 -4.89 15.63
N PRO A 80 -2.43 -5.25 15.56
CA PRO A 80 -2.89 -6.62 15.74
C PRO A 80 -2.73 -7.43 14.46
N SER A 81 -1.49 -7.60 14.02
CA SER A 81 -1.10 -8.38 12.83
C SER A 81 0.10 -9.26 13.12
N PHE A 82 0.48 -10.10 12.16
CA PHE A 82 1.49 -11.14 12.31
C PHE A 82 2.44 -11.30 11.12
N TYR A 83 2.20 -10.59 10.01
CA TYR A 83 2.99 -10.73 8.78
C TYR A 83 3.38 -9.36 8.21
N HIS A 84 4.54 -9.32 7.57
CA HIS A 84 5.00 -8.18 6.79
C HIS A 84 4.54 -8.34 5.33
N ALA A 85 4.34 -7.23 4.62
CA ALA A 85 4.18 -7.23 3.17
C ALA A 85 5.45 -6.65 2.53
N LEU A 86 5.94 -7.29 1.47
CA LEU A 86 6.96 -6.72 0.61
C LEU A 86 6.30 -6.06 -0.59
N SER A 87 6.59 -4.78 -0.80
CA SER A 87 6.35 -4.12 -2.06
C SER A 87 7.67 -3.90 -2.78
N HIS A 88 7.73 -4.26 -4.07
CA HIS A 88 8.96 -4.13 -4.85
C HIS A 88 8.70 -4.10 -6.35
N LEU A 89 9.61 -3.47 -7.10
CA LEU A 89 9.60 -3.57 -8.56
C LEU A 89 10.02 -4.97 -9.04
N TRP A 90 9.25 -5.55 -9.95
CA TRP A 90 9.56 -6.81 -10.63
C TRP A 90 10.59 -6.60 -11.75
N GLY A 91 10.87 -7.63 -12.56
CA GLY A 91 11.67 -7.50 -13.77
C GLY A 91 11.06 -6.44 -14.73
N LEU A 92 11.91 -5.57 -15.29
CA LEU A 92 11.54 -4.30 -15.95
C LEU A 92 10.67 -4.43 -17.22
N SER A 93 10.43 -5.64 -17.74
CA SER A 93 9.46 -5.93 -18.82
C SER A 93 9.39 -7.44 -19.11
N ASP A 94 8.41 -7.88 -19.91
CA ASP A 94 8.33 -9.24 -20.46
C ASP A 94 9.59 -9.68 -21.21
N LYS A 95 10.34 -8.73 -21.78
CA LYS A 95 11.59 -8.98 -22.50
C LYS A 95 12.80 -9.13 -21.57
N ASN A 96 12.70 -8.62 -20.34
CA ASN A 96 13.74 -8.66 -19.30
C ASN A 96 13.18 -9.26 -18.01
N ARG A 97 12.48 -10.40 -18.11
CA ARG A 97 12.08 -11.20 -16.94
C ARG A 97 13.34 -11.84 -16.37
N HIS A 98 14.09 -11.10 -15.56
CA HIS A 98 15.22 -11.63 -14.82
C HIS A 98 14.71 -12.75 -13.90
N LEU A 99 14.77 -14.01 -14.33
CA LEU A 99 14.34 -15.13 -13.51
C LEU A 99 15.41 -15.43 -12.46
N TRP A 100 14.96 -15.68 -11.24
CA TRP A 100 15.81 -16.15 -10.15
C TRP A 100 15.73 -17.68 -10.09
N ASN A 101 16.60 -18.33 -10.87
CA ASN A 101 16.61 -19.79 -10.97
C ASN A 101 17.06 -20.47 -9.68
N GLU A 102 17.88 -19.78 -8.88
CA GLU A 102 18.42 -20.31 -7.63
C GLU A 102 17.46 -20.14 -6.44
N ILE A 103 16.26 -19.58 -6.61
CA ILE A 103 15.33 -19.35 -5.49
C ILE A 103 14.98 -20.63 -4.74
N GLY A 104 14.86 -21.75 -5.45
CA GLY A 104 14.64 -23.07 -4.87
C GLY A 104 15.77 -23.56 -3.96
N GLN A 105 16.91 -22.88 -3.87
CA GLN A 105 17.94 -23.15 -2.85
C GLN A 105 17.59 -22.52 -1.49
N TYR A 106 16.72 -21.51 -1.48
CA TYR A 106 16.39 -20.71 -0.30
C TYR A 106 14.95 -20.89 0.18
N VAL A 107 14.04 -21.24 -0.72
CA VAL A 107 12.60 -21.35 -0.46
C VAL A 107 12.07 -22.70 -0.93
N ASP A 108 11.29 -23.36 -0.09
CA ASP A 108 10.41 -24.46 -0.45
C ASP A 108 8.98 -23.94 -0.69
N ASP A 109 8.25 -24.56 -1.62
CA ASP A 109 6.83 -24.31 -1.88
C ASP A 109 5.92 -24.94 -0.82
N GLU A 110 4.60 -24.81 -0.99
CA GLU A 110 3.63 -25.34 -0.03
C GLU A 110 3.66 -26.87 0.06
N GLU A 111 4.06 -27.57 -1.00
CA GLU A 111 4.28 -29.02 -1.03
C GLU A 111 5.64 -29.46 -0.44
N GLY A 112 6.48 -28.50 -0.06
CA GLY A 112 7.82 -28.75 0.48
C GLY A 112 8.85 -29.10 -0.59
N GLN A 113 8.58 -28.81 -1.86
CA GLN A 113 9.54 -28.91 -2.96
C GLN A 113 10.28 -27.59 -3.15
N PRO A 114 11.49 -27.59 -3.75
CA PRO A 114 12.18 -26.36 -4.10
C PRO A 114 11.31 -25.44 -4.97
N ALA A 115 11.16 -24.18 -4.54
CA ALA A 115 10.33 -23.21 -5.26
C ALA A 115 10.79 -23.02 -6.72
N ALA A 116 9.81 -22.88 -7.62
CA ALA A 116 10.05 -22.63 -9.03
C ALA A 116 10.71 -21.24 -9.26
N PRO A 117 11.43 -21.04 -10.38
CA PRO A 117 12.02 -19.74 -10.71
C PRO A 117 10.99 -18.60 -10.75
N VAL A 118 11.32 -17.47 -10.13
CA VAL A 118 10.44 -16.29 -10.05
C VAL A 118 11.08 -15.05 -10.68
N PRO A 119 10.29 -14.11 -11.22
CA PRO A 119 10.83 -12.86 -11.75
C PRO A 119 11.37 -11.97 -10.62
N MET A 120 12.69 -11.79 -10.58
CA MET A 120 13.38 -10.95 -9.59
C MET A 120 14.69 -10.39 -10.15
N ARG A 121 14.85 -9.07 -10.06
CA ARG A 121 16.07 -8.35 -10.47
C ARG A 121 17.29 -8.86 -9.68
N PRO A 122 18.43 -9.20 -10.32
CA PRO A 122 19.60 -9.78 -9.65
C PRO A 122 20.13 -8.96 -8.46
N GLU A 123 20.20 -7.65 -8.63
CA GLU A 123 20.70 -6.68 -7.65
C GLU A 123 19.88 -6.63 -6.35
N LYS A 124 18.61 -7.08 -6.39
CA LYS A 124 17.69 -7.11 -5.25
C LYS A 124 17.83 -8.35 -4.38
N ARG A 125 18.26 -9.47 -4.96
CA ARG A 125 18.14 -10.82 -4.36
C ARG A 125 18.87 -10.93 -3.03
N ASN A 126 20.11 -10.46 -2.98
CA ASN A 126 20.92 -10.51 -1.76
C ASN A 126 20.37 -9.61 -0.66
N THR A 127 19.92 -8.41 -1.01
CA THR A 127 19.29 -7.46 -0.09
C THR A 127 18.02 -8.07 0.52
N LEU A 128 17.16 -8.66 -0.30
CA LEU A 128 15.94 -9.36 0.15
C LEU A 128 16.27 -10.52 1.09
N LEU A 129 17.22 -11.39 0.71
CA LEU A 129 17.63 -12.51 1.56
C LEU A 129 18.22 -12.05 2.89
N SER A 130 19.02 -10.98 2.90
CA SER A 130 19.56 -10.41 4.13
C SER A 130 18.43 -9.91 5.02
N MET A 131 17.51 -9.12 4.47
CA MET A 131 16.37 -8.58 5.21
C MET A 131 15.52 -9.70 5.83
N LEU A 132 15.20 -10.74 5.07
CA LEU A 132 14.43 -11.88 5.59
C LEU A 132 15.17 -12.58 6.73
N LYS A 133 16.47 -12.83 6.59
CA LYS A 133 17.29 -13.47 7.64
C LYS A 133 17.42 -12.62 8.91
N ASP A 134 17.38 -11.30 8.77
CA ASP A 134 17.39 -10.37 9.90
C ASP A 134 16.03 -10.30 10.63
N HIS A 135 15.01 -10.98 10.10
CA HIS A 135 13.69 -11.15 10.72
C HIS A 135 13.35 -12.64 10.91
N PRO A 136 14.07 -13.36 11.79
CA PRO A 136 13.75 -14.75 12.09
C PRO A 136 12.35 -14.87 12.72
N ASP A 137 11.75 -16.06 12.60
CA ASP A 137 10.42 -16.37 13.14
C ASP A 137 9.30 -15.45 12.64
N SER A 138 9.33 -15.08 11.35
CA SER A 138 8.40 -14.10 10.77
C SER A 138 7.64 -14.66 9.57
N TYR A 139 6.58 -13.94 9.17
CA TYR A 139 5.77 -14.26 8.00
C TYR A 139 5.78 -13.09 7.04
N TRP A 140 5.88 -13.37 5.74
CA TRP A 140 5.99 -12.36 4.70
C TRP A 140 5.04 -12.67 3.56
N TRP A 141 4.25 -11.68 3.16
CA TRP A 141 3.58 -11.71 1.88
C TRP A 141 4.50 -11.05 0.84
N ILE A 142 4.89 -11.80 -0.18
CA ILE A 142 5.74 -11.34 -1.28
C ILE A 142 5.06 -11.76 -2.57
N ASP A 143 4.59 -10.81 -3.36
CA ASP A 143 3.78 -11.05 -4.56
C ASP A 143 4.35 -12.15 -5.48
N VAL A 144 5.62 -12.10 -5.88
CA VAL A 144 6.23 -13.07 -6.80
C VAL A 144 6.38 -14.49 -6.22
N LEU A 145 6.18 -14.66 -4.90
CA LEU A 145 6.20 -15.96 -4.22
C LEU A 145 4.81 -16.41 -3.77
N CYS A 146 3.94 -15.47 -3.37
CA CYS A 146 2.68 -15.74 -2.69
C CYS A 146 1.46 -15.54 -3.61
N ALA A 147 1.58 -14.76 -4.68
CA ALA A 147 0.52 -14.58 -5.65
C ALA A 147 0.66 -15.61 -6.79
N ARG A 148 -0.46 -16.26 -7.09
CA ARG A 148 -0.63 -17.21 -8.19
C ARG A 148 -1.41 -16.54 -9.33
N THR A 149 -1.43 -17.21 -10.48
CA THR A 149 -2.21 -16.77 -11.64
C THR A 149 -3.71 -16.69 -11.36
N ASP A 150 -4.18 -17.47 -10.40
CA ASP A 150 -5.57 -17.56 -9.94
C ASP A 150 -5.83 -16.77 -8.65
N THR A 151 -4.82 -16.13 -8.05
CA THR A 151 -5.04 -15.30 -6.86
C THR A 151 -6.06 -14.20 -7.19
N PRO A 152 -7.17 -14.13 -6.44
CA PRO A 152 -8.17 -13.08 -6.59
C PRO A 152 -7.54 -11.71 -6.32
N LEU A 153 -7.85 -10.71 -7.15
CA LEU A 153 -7.28 -9.38 -6.99
C LEU A 153 -8.02 -8.54 -5.93
N ASP A 154 -9.21 -8.96 -5.53
CA ASP A 154 -10.04 -8.31 -4.50
C ASP A 154 -9.52 -8.55 -3.07
N ILE A 155 -8.73 -9.60 -2.82
CA ILE A 155 -8.09 -9.83 -1.51
C ILE A 155 -6.83 -8.99 -1.30
N MET A 156 -6.26 -8.38 -2.36
CA MET A 156 -5.05 -7.55 -2.28
C MET A 156 -5.22 -6.37 -1.32
N GLY A 157 -6.41 -5.78 -1.29
CA GLY A 157 -6.73 -4.71 -0.36
C GLY A 157 -6.62 -5.14 1.10
N ASP A 158 -7.05 -6.37 1.41
CA ASP A 158 -6.99 -6.90 2.78
C ASP A 158 -5.55 -7.30 3.13
N ILE A 159 -4.79 -7.86 2.17
CA ILE A 159 -3.39 -8.25 2.34
C ILE A 159 -2.54 -7.05 2.78
N TYR A 160 -2.62 -5.91 2.09
CA TYR A 160 -1.89 -4.72 2.52
C TYR A 160 -2.58 -4.01 3.69
N GLY A 161 -3.92 -4.04 3.73
CA GLY A 161 -4.72 -3.42 4.79
C GLY A 161 -4.43 -3.97 6.18
N CYS A 162 -4.17 -5.28 6.26
CA CYS A 162 -4.00 -6.01 7.51
C CYS A 162 -2.56 -6.41 7.82
N CYS A 163 -1.56 -5.96 7.04
CA CYS A 163 -0.17 -6.29 7.34
C CYS A 163 0.33 -5.53 8.58
N LEU A 164 1.32 -6.11 9.26
CA LEU A 164 2.04 -5.51 10.38
C LEU A 164 2.83 -4.29 9.93
N GLU A 165 3.44 -4.41 8.75
CA GLU A 165 4.24 -3.38 8.11
C GLU A 165 4.36 -3.71 6.62
N CYS A 166 4.39 -2.68 5.79
CA CYS A 166 4.80 -2.82 4.40
C CYS A 166 6.21 -2.29 4.20
N VAL A 167 7.11 -3.15 3.73
CA VAL A 167 8.47 -2.76 3.35
C VAL A 167 8.52 -2.57 1.83
N ALA A 168 8.82 -1.36 1.40
CA ALA A 168 8.97 -0.98 0.00
C ALA A 168 10.46 -0.96 -0.39
N MET A 169 10.88 -1.89 -1.25
CA MET A 169 12.23 -1.91 -1.83
C MET A 169 12.27 -1.08 -3.11
N ILE A 170 12.81 0.14 -2.99
CA ILE A 170 12.83 1.17 -4.02
C ILE A 170 14.05 1.01 -4.93
N ASP A 171 13.83 1.15 -6.24
CA ASP A 171 14.87 1.19 -7.25
C ASP A 171 15.60 2.55 -7.25
N CYS A 172 16.38 2.77 -6.20
CA CYS A 172 17.21 3.97 -6.03
C CYS A 172 18.60 3.60 -5.49
N ASP A 173 19.55 4.53 -5.63
CA ASP A 173 20.85 4.41 -5.00
C ASP A 173 20.71 4.38 -3.46
N PRO A 174 21.44 3.52 -2.73
CA PRO A 174 21.36 3.44 -1.26
C PRO A 174 21.70 4.76 -0.57
N SER A 175 22.60 5.56 -1.14
CA SER A 175 23.00 6.87 -0.60
C SER A 175 21.86 7.88 -0.62
N LEU A 176 20.86 7.71 -1.50
CA LEU A 176 19.71 8.60 -1.56
C LEU A 176 18.85 8.48 -0.30
N ILE A 177 18.55 7.25 0.14
CA ILE A 177 17.76 7.02 1.37
C ILE A 177 18.51 7.58 2.58
N HIS A 178 19.82 7.34 2.65
CA HIS A 178 20.67 7.92 3.69
C HIS A 178 20.60 9.44 3.71
N SER A 179 20.72 10.07 2.53
CA SER A 179 20.67 11.53 2.41
C SER A 179 19.30 12.11 2.80
N ILE A 180 18.20 11.42 2.49
CA ILE A 180 16.86 11.82 2.96
C ILE A 180 16.75 11.65 4.47
N THR A 181 17.29 10.57 5.02
CA THR A 181 17.28 10.29 6.47
C THR A 181 18.03 11.37 7.25
N ASP A 182 19.22 11.77 6.79
CA ASP A 182 20.02 12.80 7.45
C ASP A 182 19.32 14.16 7.44
N VAL A 183 18.74 14.52 6.30
CA VAL A 183 17.89 15.71 6.20
C VAL A 183 16.67 15.61 7.13
N THR A 184 16.03 14.44 7.21
CA THR A 184 14.86 14.24 8.09
C THR A 184 15.21 14.58 9.54
N LYS A 185 16.34 14.07 10.04
CA LYS A 185 16.82 14.35 11.41
C LYS A 185 17.06 15.84 11.64
N GLU A 186 17.67 16.53 10.68
CA GLU A 186 17.86 17.99 10.75
C GLU A 186 16.52 18.74 10.74
N THR A 187 15.55 18.25 9.98
CA THR A 187 14.22 18.86 9.88
C THR A 187 13.27 18.50 11.00
N ASP A 188 13.50 17.43 11.77
CA ASP A 188 12.64 17.06 12.90
C ASP A 188 12.63 18.16 13.97
N GLU A 189 13.78 18.79 14.23
CA GLU A 189 13.86 19.96 15.11
C GLU A 189 13.03 21.13 14.56
N LEU A 190 13.13 21.39 13.25
CA LEU A 190 12.34 22.44 12.59
C LEU A 190 10.84 22.14 12.60
N TYR A 191 10.47 20.87 12.45
CA TYR A 191 9.09 20.41 12.50
C TYR A 191 8.48 20.67 13.88
N LEU A 192 9.18 20.27 14.95
CA LEU A 192 8.76 20.53 16.33
C LEU A 192 8.65 22.03 16.61
N ILE A 193 9.59 22.85 16.12
CA ILE A 193 9.51 24.30 16.23
C ILE A 193 8.26 24.81 15.50
N LYS A 194 8.03 24.36 14.26
CA LYS A 194 6.87 24.75 13.44
C LYS A 194 5.54 24.45 14.13
N GLU A 195 5.42 23.29 14.79
CA GLU A 195 4.23 22.94 15.56
C GLU A 195 3.96 23.94 16.70
N SER A 196 5.02 24.57 17.24
CA SER A 196 4.93 25.53 18.34
C SER A 196 4.86 27.00 17.91
N ARG A 197 5.53 27.37 16.81
CA ARG A 197 5.63 28.75 16.29
C ARG A 197 6.07 28.78 14.83
N ASP A 198 5.90 29.92 14.20
CA ASP A 198 6.48 30.15 12.87
C ASP A 198 8.02 30.06 12.88
N LEU A 199 8.56 29.46 11.82
CA LEU A 199 10.00 29.48 11.53
C LEU A 199 10.47 30.90 11.21
N THR A 200 11.61 31.27 11.79
CA THR A 200 12.33 32.53 11.52
C THR A 200 13.01 32.49 10.15
N HIS A 201 13.36 33.67 9.62
CA HIS A 201 14.11 33.75 8.37
C HIS A 201 15.48 33.08 8.48
N GLU A 202 16.12 33.14 9.65
CA GLU A 202 17.42 32.49 9.89
C GLU A 202 17.31 30.97 9.79
N GLU A 203 16.31 30.36 10.46
CA GLU A 203 16.04 28.91 10.41
C GLU A 203 15.77 28.44 8.97
N ILE A 204 14.94 29.21 8.24
CA ILE A 204 14.65 28.92 6.83
C ILE A 204 15.91 29.05 5.96
N SER A 205 16.76 30.05 6.22
CA SER A 205 17.98 30.26 5.43
C SER A 205 19.06 29.20 5.66
N LYS A 206 19.09 28.60 6.85
CA LYS A 206 19.99 27.47 7.18
C LYS A 206 19.53 26.16 6.53
N THR A 207 18.23 26.04 6.26
CA THR A 207 17.67 24.84 5.63
C THR A 207 18.05 24.83 4.15
N ASN A 208 18.81 23.82 3.71
CA ASN A 208 19.15 23.61 2.30
C ASN A 208 17.97 23.01 1.52
N TYR A 209 16.81 23.68 1.55
CA TYR A 209 15.56 23.16 0.97
C TYR A 209 15.64 22.76 -0.51
N PRO A 210 16.45 23.40 -1.40
CA PRO A 210 16.56 22.93 -2.79
C PRO A 210 17.20 21.54 -2.86
N HIS A 211 18.14 21.24 -1.96
CA HIS A 211 18.77 19.93 -1.85
C HIS A 211 17.79 18.86 -1.35
N ILE A 212 16.99 19.19 -0.33
CA ILE A 212 15.91 18.33 0.18
C ILE A 212 14.92 17.99 -0.95
N LEU A 213 14.46 19.02 -1.65
CA LEU A 213 13.52 18.87 -2.76
C LEU A 213 14.11 18.02 -3.88
N ASN A 214 15.38 18.21 -4.22
CA ASN A 214 16.06 17.41 -5.22
C ASN A 214 16.11 15.92 -4.82
N HIS A 215 16.43 15.61 -3.55
CA HIS A 215 16.42 14.22 -3.07
C HIS A 215 15.03 13.58 -3.11
N LEU A 216 14.00 14.29 -2.65
CA LEU A 216 12.62 13.81 -2.74
C LEU A 216 12.18 13.63 -4.20
N SER A 217 12.54 14.55 -5.07
CA SER A 217 12.23 14.45 -6.51
C SER A 217 12.88 13.22 -7.14
N ILE A 218 14.17 12.98 -6.90
CA ILE A 218 14.86 11.78 -7.40
C ILE A 218 14.20 10.51 -6.83
N PHE A 219 13.86 10.51 -5.55
CA PHE A 219 13.21 9.39 -4.90
C PHE A 219 11.83 9.07 -5.50
N MET A 220 11.00 10.09 -5.72
CA MET A 220 9.67 9.93 -6.34
C MET A 220 9.73 9.62 -7.85
N GLN A 221 10.89 9.81 -8.49
CA GLN A 221 11.11 9.44 -9.90
C GLN A 221 11.48 7.97 -10.11
N SER A 222 11.78 7.22 -9.04
CA SER A 222 12.01 5.76 -9.11
C SER A 222 10.84 5.04 -9.78
N GLN A 223 11.14 3.97 -10.52
CA GLN A 223 10.15 3.22 -11.30
C GLN A 223 9.08 2.60 -10.41
N TRP A 224 9.42 2.28 -9.17
CA TRP A 224 8.46 1.82 -8.17
C TRP A 224 7.25 2.74 -8.10
N TRP A 225 7.45 4.04 -7.85
CA TRP A 225 6.39 5.06 -7.74
C TRP A 225 5.52 5.21 -8.99
N LYS A 226 5.97 4.72 -10.15
CA LYS A 226 5.23 4.78 -11.42
C LYS A 226 4.21 3.66 -11.56
N ARG A 227 4.21 2.64 -10.70
CA ARG A 227 3.22 1.55 -10.77
C ARG A 227 1.91 1.98 -10.13
N VAL A 228 0.80 1.62 -10.77
CA VAL A 228 -0.55 1.81 -10.21
C VAL A 228 -0.72 1.18 -8.83
N TRP A 229 -0.17 -0.01 -8.60
CA TRP A 229 -0.29 -0.75 -7.34
C TRP A 229 0.36 -0.06 -6.13
N THR A 230 1.34 0.85 -6.33
CA THR A 230 2.04 1.51 -5.23
C THR A 230 1.13 2.27 -4.29
N LEU A 231 0.02 2.80 -4.79
CA LEU A 231 -0.85 3.60 -3.94
C LEU A 231 -1.49 2.74 -2.86
N GLN A 232 -1.99 1.54 -3.21
CA GLN A 232 -2.50 0.60 -2.21
C GLN A 232 -1.41 0.11 -1.25
N GLU A 233 -0.22 -0.15 -1.77
CA GLU A 233 0.94 -0.59 -0.98
C GLU A 233 1.39 0.46 0.06
N VAL A 234 1.13 1.75 -0.17
CA VAL A 234 1.48 2.84 0.76
C VAL A 234 0.31 3.28 1.65
N VAL A 235 -0.89 3.32 1.08
CA VAL A 235 -2.07 3.88 1.74
C VAL A 235 -2.77 2.86 2.63
N LEU A 236 -2.76 1.57 2.27
CA LEU A 236 -3.49 0.52 2.99
C LEU A 236 -2.81 -0.01 4.26
N PRO A 237 -1.49 -0.09 4.38
CA PRO A 237 -0.89 -0.52 5.65
C PRO A 237 -1.35 0.38 6.81
N LEU A 238 -1.95 -0.25 7.83
CA LEU A 238 -2.22 0.42 9.11
C LEU A 238 -0.95 0.54 9.93
N GLY A 239 -0.05 -0.43 9.79
CA GLY A 239 1.31 -0.27 10.26
C GLY A 239 2.13 0.72 9.43
N ASN A 240 3.40 0.78 9.77
CA ASN A 240 4.34 1.64 9.08
C ASN A 240 4.54 1.17 7.63
N VAL A 241 4.86 2.14 6.77
CA VAL A 241 5.40 1.89 5.44
C VAL A 241 6.85 2.30 5.49
N ARG A 242 7.74 1.32 5.39
CA ARG A 242 9.20 1.52 5.45
C ARG A 242 9.77 1.45 4.05
N PHE A 243 10.49 2.47 3.64
CA PHE A 243 11.21 2.53 2.37
C PHE A 243 12.68 2.19 2.59
N MET A 244 13.21 1.35 1.70
CA MET A 244 14.63 1.01 1.66
C MET A 244 15.09 0.87 0.21
N SER A 245 16.37 1.10 -0.07
CA SER A 245 16.92 0.79 -1.40
C SER A 245 16.86 -0.71 -1.64
N GLU A 246 16.58 -1.11 -2.88
CA GLU A 246 16.65 -2.50 -3.30
C GLU A 246 18.09 -3.04 -3.37
N THR A 247 19.08 -2.16 -3.30
CA THR A 247 20.52 -2.48 -3.29
C THR A 247 21.17 -1.99 -2.00
N GLY A 248 22.34 -2.51 -1.66
CA GLY A 248 23.12 -2.08 -0.49
C GLY A 248 23.18 -3.11 0.64
N THR A 249 23.94 -2.79 1.68
CA THR A 249 24.06 -3.64 2.88
C THR A 249 23.19 -3.09 4.00
N HIS A 250 22.09 -3.77 4.29
CA HIS A 250 21.16 -3.42 5.34
C HIS A 250 21.52 -4.21 6.59
N ARG A 251 22.74 -4.01 7.11
CA ARG A 251 23.11 -4.61 8.39
C ARG A 251 22.52 -3.78 9.51
N TYR A 252 22.02 -4.46 10.53
CA TYR A 252 21.59 -3.84 11.77
C TYR A 252 22.70 -2.97 12.39
N PRO A 253 22.38 -1.77 12.93
CA PRO A 253 21.04 -1.17 12.98
C PRO A 253 20.59 -0.65 11.61
N LEU A 254 19.26 -0.61 11.39
CA LEU A 254 18.56 -0.17 10.16
C LEU A 254 18.83 1.32 9.82
N ILE A 255 20.10 1.68 9.59
CA ILE A 255 20.58 3.07 9.47
C ILE A 255 20.13 3.72 8.14
N ASN A 256 19.57 2.95 7.20
CA ASN A 256 19.29 3.38 5.83
C ASN A 256 17.84 3.10 5.40
N THR A 257 16.88 3.46 6.25
CA THR A 257 15.45 3.38 5.92
C THR A 257 14.75 4.66 6.33
N ILE A 258 13.73 5.04 5.56
CA ILE A 258 12.82 6.15 5.87
C ILE A 258 11.39 5.62 5.91
N ASN A 259 10.52 6.22 6.72
CA ASN A 259 9.11 5.86 6.78
C ASN A 259 8.24 6.90 6.08
N LEU A 260 6.98 6.55 5.80
CA LEU A 260 6.02 7.50 5.21
C LEU A 260 5.82 8.76 6.08
N ASP A 261 5.84 8.61 7.40
CA ASP A 261 5.73 9.73 8.35
C ASP A 261 6.89 10.72 8.21
N ASP A 262 8.10 10.24 7.91
CA ASP A 262 9.27 11.07 7.68
C ASP A 262 9.07 11.93 6.42
N LEU A 263 8.57 11.32 5.34
CA LEU A 263 8.23 12.01 4.09
C LEU A 263 7.14 13.07 4.31
N TRP A 264 6.15 12.77 5.14
CA TRP A 264 5.09 13.71 5.51
C TRP A 264 5.63 14.92 6.27
N ARG A 265 6.44 14.70 7.33
CA ARG A 265 7.05 15.79 8.11
C ARG A 265 7.94 16.68 7.26
N LEU A 266 8.78 16.07 6.41
CA LEU A 266 9.59 16.79 5.43
C LEU A 266 8.73 17.67 4.52
N THR A 267 7.64 17.10 4.00
CA THR A 267 6.70 17.82 3.13
C THR A 267 6.08 19.03 3.84
N LEU A 268 5.69 18.88 5.12
CA LEU A 268 5.15 19.99 5.90
C LEU A 268 6.15 21.12 6.16
N VAL A 269 7.42 20.79 6.37
CA VAL A 269 8.50 21.79 6.48
C VAL A 269 8.71 22.51 5.15
N LEU A 270 8.74 21.77 4.03
CA LEU A 270 8.91 22.34 2.70
C LEU A 270 7.78 23.29 2.29
N ILE A 271 6.52 22.92 2.55
CA ILE A 271 5.35 23.80 2.28
C ILE A 271 5.52 25.13 3.00
N HIS A 272 5.95 25.10 4.26
CA HIS A 272 6.15 26.31 5.07
C HIS A 272 7.27 27.20 4.51
N ILE A 273 8.38 26.60 4.10
CA ILE A 273 9.52 27.31 3.52
C ILE A 273 9.16 27.92 2.15
N CYS A 274 8.51 27.14 1.28
CA CYS A 274 8.24 27.52 -0.10
C CYS A 274 7.08 28.51 -0.23
N GLY A 275 6.07 28.43 0.64
CA GLY A 275 4.98 29.41 0.70
C GLY A 275 5.48 30.85 0.93
N ARG A 276 6.67 31.02 1.52
CA ARG A 276 7.30 32.34 1.71
C ARG A 276 8.17 32.81 0.55
N LYS A 277 8.53 31.93 -0.40
CA LYS A 277 9.47 32.22 -1.50
C LYS A 277 8.82 32.36 -2.88
N HIS A 278 7.51 32.17 -3.00
CA HIS A 278 6.74 32.25 -4.26
C HIS A 278 7.21 31.28 -5.38
N ASP A 279 7.98 30.25 -5.03
CA ASP A 279 8.57 29.28 -5.98
C ASP A 279 7.80 27.95 -5.93
N LEU A 280 6.49 27.97 -6.22
CA LEU A 280 5.61 26.79 -5.99
C LEU A 280 5.54 25.82 -7.18
N GLU A 281 5.85 26.27 -8.39
CA GLU A 281 5.57 25.50 -9.62
C GLU A 281 6.39 24.20 -9.74
N ALA A 282 7.68 24.22 -9.37
CA ALA A 282 8.51 23.00 -9.36
C ALA A 282 8.20 22.06 -8.17
N LEU A 283 7.58 22.60 -7.12
CA LEU A 283 7.24 21.89 -5.89
C LEU A 283 5.93 21.13 -5.97
N GLU A 284 5.03 21.54 -6.87
CA GLU A 284 3.65 21.08 -6.87
C GLU A 284 3.54 19.57 -7.02
N SER A 285 4.24 18.95 -7.98
CA SER A 285 4.03 17.51 -8.25
C SER A 285 4.43 16.58 -7.09
N VAL A 286 5.63 16.76 -6.50
CA VAL A 286 6.14 15.90 -5.42
C VAL A 286 5.36 16.12 -4.13
N ILE A 287 5.13 17.38 -3.77
CA ILE A 287 4.39 17.73 -2.56
C ILE A 287 2.95 17.25 -2.69
N GLN A 288 2.28 17.49 -3.82
CA GLN A 288 0.89 17.07 -4.01
C GLN A 288 0.75 15.55 -3.95
N ASP A 289 1.67 14.77 -4.52
CA ASP A 289 1.58 13.30 -4.44
C ASP A 289 1.72 12.81 -2.99
N ILE A 290 2.68 13.34 -2.21
CA ILE A 290 2.83 12.97 -0.79
C ILE A 290 1.62 13.42 0.04
N LEU A 291 1.16 14.66 -0.13
CA LEU A 291 -0.05 15.18 0.54
C LEU A 291 -1.26 14.32 0.22
N SER A 292 -1.38 13.89 -1.03
CA SER A 292 -2.50 13.09 -1.51
C SER A 292 -2.48 11.66 -0.95
N ILE A 293 -1.31 11.03 -0.91
CA ILE A 293 -1.10 9.74 -0.25
C ILE A 293 -1.49 9.85 1.22
N TRP A 294 -0.98 10.87 1.92
CA TRP A 294 -1.26 11.07 3.35
C TRP A 294 -2.74 11.32 3.61
N GLY A 295 -3.36 12.24 2.86
CA GLY A 295 -4.78 12.54 2.98
C GLY A 295 -5.67 11.31 2.73
N THR A 296 -5.30 10.47 1.76
CA THR A 296 -6.02 9.22 1.50
C THR A 296 -5.84 8.23 2.66
N LYS A 297 -4.63 8.09 3.20
CA LYS A 297 -4.35 7.22 4.36
C LYS A 297 -5.13 7.68 5.60
N GLU A 298 -5.10 8.96 5.94
CA GLU A 298 -5.82 9.53 7.08
C GLU A 298 -7.34 9.33 6.94
N THR A 299 -7.92 9.68 5.79
CA THR A 299 -9.36 9.56 5.56
C THR A 299 -9.83 8.10 5.77
N ARG A 300 -8.99 7.14 5.38
CA ARG A 300 -9.24 5.71 5.55
C ARG A 300 -9.16 5.28 7.01
N ILE A 301 -8.13 5.70 7.74
CA ILE A 301 -7.92 5.37 9.16
C ILE A 301 -9.09 5.88 10.00
N HIS A 302 -9.52 7.12 9.76
CA HIS A 302 -10.66 7.73 10.45
C HIS A 302 -12.01 7.21 9.98
N ARG A 303 -12.03 6.26 9.04
CA ARG A 303 -13.24 5.62 8.49
C ARG A 303 -14.32 6.61 8.11
N VAL A 304 -13.92 7.76 7.59
CA VAL A 304 -14.87 8.62 6.92
C VAL A 304 -15.43 7.75 5.80
N ARG A 305 -16.70 7.37 5.89
CA ARG A 305 -17.37 6.63 4.82
C ARG A 305 -18.14 7.61 3.98
N GLY A 306 -18.41 7.19 2.76
CA GLY A 306 -19.23 7.96 1.84
C GLY A 306 -18.45 9.01 1.06
N GLU A 307 -19.22 9.92 0.49
CA GLU A 307 -18.86 10.83 -0.60
C GLU A 307 -17.45 11.44 -0.52
N PHE A 308 -17.03 11.87 0.67
CA PHE A 308 -15.74 12.53 0.89
C PHE A 308 -14.53 11.65 0.55
N VAL A 309 -14.56 10.34 0.88
CA VAL A 309 -13.48 9.42 0.50
C VAL A 309 -13.37 9.30 -0.99
N LEU A 310 -14.50 9.10 -1.65
CA LEU A 310 -14.55 8.90 -3.09
C LEU A 310 -14.00 10.14 -3.81
N ILE A 311 -14.45 11.34 -3.42
CA ILE A 311 -13.95 12.59 -4.00
C ILE A 311 -12.45 12.74 -3.79
N ASN A 312 -11.93 12.47 -2.58
CA ASN A 312 -10.50 12.59 -2.30
C ASN A 312 -9.66 11.61 -3.13
N VAL A 313 -10.10 10.35 -3.23
CA VAL A 313 -9.45 9.34 -4.07
C VAL A 313 -9.50 9.76 -5.54
N LEU A 314 -10.64 10.27 -6.02
CA LEU A 314 -10.77 10.74 -7.41
C LEU A 314 -9.85 11.91 -7.71
N LEU A 315 -9.79 12.92 -6.84
CA LEU A 315 -8.92 14.09 -6.99
C LEU A 315 -7.43 13.73 -6.92
N SER A 316 -7.08 12.82 -6.01
CA SER A 316 -5.74 12.23 -5.88
C SER A 316 -5.31 11.60 -7.19
N LEU A 317 -6.15 10.70 -7.70
CA LEU A 317 -5.80 9.87 -8.83
C LEU A 317 -5.88 10.61 -10.16
N SER A 318 -6.76 11.61 -10.32
CA SER A 318 -6.97 12.31 -11.59
C SER A 318 -5.74 13.00 -12.15
N HIS A 319 -4.73 13.26 -11.32
CA HIS A 319 -3.46 13.88 -11.73
C HIS A 319 -2.28 12.90 -11.64
N SER A 320 -2.51 11.65 -11.26
CA SER A 320 -1.44 10.70 -11.01
C SER A 320 -0.86 10.15 -12.32
N PRO A 321 0.48 10.17 -12.49
CA PRO A 321 1.15 9.68 -13.69
C PRO A 321 1.34 8.16 -13.68
N ARG A 322 0.84 7.44 -12.67
CA ARG A 322 1.05 6.00 -12.50
C ARG A 322 0.48 5.19 -13.67
N GLN A 323 1.17 4.12 -14.03
CA GLN A 323 0.92 3.26 -15.19
C GLN A 323 0.89 1.78 -14.79
N CYS A 324 0.28 0.96 -15.64
CA CYS A 324 0.27 -0.50 -15.53
C CYS A 324 0.45 -1.13 -16.91
N MET A 325 0.80 -2.41 -16.93
CA MET A 325 0.91 -3.17 -18.19
C MET A 325 -0.44 -3.74 -18.62
N ASP A 326 -1.26 -4.16 -17.66
CA ASP A 326 -2.62 -4.64 -17.91
C ASP A 326 -3.63 -3.52 -17.62
N PRO A 327 -4.42 -3.06 -18.61
CA PRO A 327 -5.40 -1.98 -18.40
C PRO A 327 -6.39 -2.23 -17.27
N VAL A 328 -6.69 -3.49 -16.93
CA VAL A 328 -7.61 -3.79 -15.82
C VAL A 328 -7.05 -3.36 -14.46
N ASP A 329 -5.73 -3.24 -14.33
CA ASP A 329 -5.06 -2.83 -13.10
C ASP A 329 -5.35 -1.36 -12.74
N TYR A 330 -5.77 -0.52 -13.70
CA TYR A 330 -6.25 0.82 -13.38
C TYR A 330 -7.45 0.78 -12.42
N VAL A 331 -8.24 -0.29 -12.44
CA VAL A 331 -9.36 -0.52 -11.51
C VAL A 331 -8.89 -1.31 -10.29
N TYR A 332 -8.25 -2.48 -10.48
CA TYR A 332 -7.83 -3.32 -9.35
C TYR A 332 -6.85 -2.62 -8.39
N GLY A 333 -6.03 -1.72 -8.94
CA GLY A 333 -5.08 -0.89 -8.22
C GLY A 333 -5.67 0.08 -7.20
N VAL A 334 -7.00 0.24 -7.14
CA VAL A 334 -7.66 1.16 -6.21
C VAL A 334 -8.75 0.54 -5.34
N LEU A 335 -9.13 -0.72 -5.60
CA LEU A 335 -10.30 -1.34 -4.99
C LEU A 335 -10.23 -1.38 -3.45
N GLY A 336 -9.06 -1.69 -2.90
CA GLY A 336 -8.84 -1.71 -1.46
C GLY A 336 -9.01 -0.34 -0.79
N MET A 337 -8.64 0.74 -1.48
CA MET A 337 -8.84 2.11 -0.94
C MET A 337 -10.31 2.48 -0.89
N LEU A 338 -11.11 1.98 -1.83
CA LEU A 338 -12.54 2.19 -1.92
C LEU A 338 -13.36 1.13 -1.17
N GLN A 339 -12.72 0.09 -0.64
CA GLN A 339 -13.35 -1.09 -0.01
C GLN A 339 -14.35 -1.80 -0.94
N ILE A 340 -14.07 -1.80 -2.24
CA ILE A 340 -14.87 -2.47 -3.27
C ILE A 340 -14.28 -3.87 -3.54
N LYS A 341 -15.12 -4.88 -3.76
CA LYS A 341 -14.69 -6.23 -4.10
C LYS A 341 -15.22 -6.61 -5.48
N ILE A 342 -14.31 -6.85 -6.42
CA ILE A 342 -14.64 -7.25 -7.79
C ILE A 342 -13.84 -8.52 -8.10
N PRO A 343 -14.49 -9.61 -8.54
CA PRO A 343 -13.78 -10.84 -8.88
C PRO A 343 -12.81 -10.58 -10.04
N ARG A 344 -11.76 -11.39 -10.13
CA ARG A 344 -10.78 -11.28 -11.21
C ARG A 344 -11.44 -11.53 -12.57
N MET A 345 -11.29 -10.58 -13.47
CA MET A 345 -11.83 -10.55 -14.83
C MET A 345 -10.73 -10.05 -15.79
N SER A 346 -10.69 -10.60 -17.00
CA SER A 346 -9.68 -10.28 -18.01
C SER A 346 -10.13 -9.26 -19.06
N ASP A 347 -11.43 -9.00 -19.19
CA ASP A 347 -11.96 -8.03 -20.14
C ASP A 347 -12.05 -6.63 -19.50
N PRO A 348 -11.27 -5.64 -19.99
CA PRO A 348 -11.28 -4.29 -19.43
C PRO A 348 -12.65 -3.60 -19.45
N ASP A 349 -13.49 -3.86 -20.46
CA ASP A 349 -14.81 -3.23 -20.56
C ASP A 349 -15.73 -3.78 -19.46
N ALA A 350 -15.70 -5.10 -19.25
CA ALA A 350 -16.47 -5.75 -18.21
C ALA A 350 -15.99 -5.38 -16.80
N VAL A 351 -14.68 -5.23 -16.59
CA VAL A 351 -14.11 -4.73 -15.31
C VAL A 351 -14.58 -3.31 -15.02
N TRP A 352 -14.48 -2.42 -16.00
CA TRP A 352 -14.92 -1.03 -15.85
C TRP A 352 -16.41 -0.93 -15.54
N GLN A 353 -17.24 -1.63 -16.32
CA GLN A 353 -18.68 -1.66 -16.08
C GLN A 353 -19.01 -2.19 -14.69
N ARG A 354 -18.38 -3.29 -14.26
CA ARG A 354 -18.61 -3.84 -12.92
C ARG A 354 -18.21 -2.85 -11.84
N PHE A 355 -17.08 -2.15 -12.00
CA PHE A 355 -16.63 -1.14 -11.06
C PHE A 355 -17.62 0.02 -10.91
N LEU A 356 -18.16 0.54 -12.02
CA LEU A 356 -19.19 1.58 -11.96
C LEU A 356 -20.47 1.08 -11.29
N CYS A 357 -20.88 -0.17 -11.56
CA CYS A 357 -22.01 -0.76 -10.84
C CYS A 357 -21.74 -0.87 -9.33
N GLU A 358 -20.54 -1.25 -8.89
CA GLU A 358 -20.21 -1.27 -7.46
C GLU A 358 -20.24 0.15 -6.84
N LEU A 359 -19.82 1.18 -7.59
CA LEU A 359 -19.95 2.57 -7.15
C LEU A 359 -21.42 2.99 -6.99
N ASP A 360 -22.31 2.58 -7.91
CA ASP A 360 -23.76 2.80 -7.79
C ASP A 360 -24.33 2.16 -6.52
N HIS A 361 -23.93 0.92 -6.20
CA HIS A 361 -24.36 0.26 -4.96
C HIS A 361 -23.77 0.92 -3.71
N TRP A 362 -22.53 1.40 -3.79
CA TRP A 362 -21.83 2.03 -2.69
C TRP A 362 -22.42 3.38 -2.30
N GLU A 363 -22.91 4.15 -3.28
CA GLU A 363 -23.64 5.40 -3.04
C GLU A 363 -24.98 5.16 -2.30
N GLY A 364 -25.53 3.95 -2.42
CA GLY A 364 -26.87 3.62 -1.98
C GLY A 364 -27.92 4.18 -2.95
N ASN A 365 -29.21 3.87 -2.70
CA ASN A 365 -30.33 4.37 -3.51
C ASN A 365 -30.49 5.90 -3.37
N SER A 366 -29.54 6.69 -3.86
CA SER A 366 -29.69 8.11 -4.00
C SER A 366 -30.84 8.37 -4.98
N ILE A 367 -31.60 9.44 -4.75
CA ILE A 367 -32.80 9.80 -5.56
C ILE A 367 -32.38 10.25 -6.97
N ASN A 368 -31.09 10.18 -7.31
CA ASN A 368 -30.56 10.66 -8.57
C ASN A 368 -30.97 9.70 -9.71
N PRO A 369 -31.66 10.18 -10.77
CA PRO A 369 -32.07 9.33 -11.88
C PRO A 369 -30.90 8.86 -12.76
N ARG A 370 -29.66 9.27 -12.47
CA ARG A 370 -28.46 8.94 -13.23
C ARG A 370 -27.52 8.13 -12.36
N SER A 371 -27.04 7.03 -12.92
CA SER A 371 -26.08 6.13 -12.30
C SER A 371 -24.70 6.30 -12.93
N PHE A 372 -23.64 5.95 -12.23
CA PHE A 372 -22.30 5.81 -12.80
C PHE A 372 -22.31 4.83 -13.97
N SER A 373 -23.02 3.70 -13.84
CA SER A 373 -23.04 2.67 -14.89
C SER A 373 -23.64 3.13 -16.22
N ASP A 374 -24.48 4.17 -16.25
CA ASP A 374 -24.96 4.81 -17.49
C ASP A 374 -23.81 5.36 -18.37
N TYR A 375 -22.67 5.68 -17.74
CA TYR A 375 -21.50 6.27 -18.38
C TYR A 375 -20.42 5.24 -18.74
N ALA A 376 -20.68 3.93 -18.59
CA ALA A 376 -19.69 2.87 -18.83
C ALA A 376 -19.05 2.94 -20.22
N HIS A 377 -19.82 3.34 -21.24
CA HIS A 377 -19.39 3.45 -22.63
C HIS A 377 -18.46 4.64 -22.92
N GLU A 378 -18.31 5.59 -21.98
CA GLU A 378 -17.51 6.80 -22.20
C GLU A 378 -16.01 6.62 -21.95
N MET A 379 -15.59 5.44 -21.49
CA MET A 379 -14.20 5.14 -21.18
C MET A 379 -13.80 3.77 -21.71
N ASP A 380 -12.62 3.71 -22.33
CA ASP A 380 -11.99 2.48 -22.79
C ASP A 380 -10.63 2.39 -22.09
N LEU A 381 -10.51 1.51 -21.09
CA LEU A 381 -9.30 1.39 -20.26
C LEU A 381 -8.05 1.14 -21.11
N ARG A 382 -8.19 0.50 -22.28
CA ARG A 382 -7.08 0.17 -23.18
C ARG A 382 -6.45 1.40 -23.83
N LYS A 383 -7.15 2.55 -23.83
CA LYS A 383 -6.67 3.83 -24.38
C LYS A 383 -6.03 4.74 -23.33
N ALA A 384 -6.21 4.43 -22.04
CA ALA A 384 -5.59 5.19 -20.97
C ALA A 384 -4.06 5.00 -20.99
N LYS A 385 -3.32 6.09 -20.75
CA LYS A 385 -1.87 6.06 -20.59
C LYS A 385 -1.49 6.04 -19.12
N THR A 386 -2.30 6.67 -18.27
CA THR A 386 -2.09 6.74 -16.83
C THR A 386 -3.39 6.50 -16.08
N ILE A 387 -3.29 6.23 -14.77
CA ILE A 387 -4.46 6.19 -13.90
C ILE A 387 -5.16 7.56 -13.83
N GLY A 388 -4.41 8.64 -14.01
CA GLY A 388 -4.95 9.99 -14.16
C GLY A 388 -6.00 10.10 -15.25
N ASP A 389 -5.77 9.53 -16.43
CA ASP A 389 -6.73 9.57 -17.54
C ASP A 389 -8.08 8.92 -17.13
N VAL A 390 -8.01 7.80 -16.42
CA VAL A 390 -9.19 7.04 -15.96
C VAL A 390 -9.96 7.81 -14.89
N PHE A 391 -9.27 8.29 -13.85
CA PHE A 391 -9.93 8.90 -12.70
C PHE A 391 -10.30 10.36 -12.93
N ALA A 392 -9.64 11.07 -13.87
CA ALA A 392 -10.12 12.36 -14.35
C ALA A 392 -11.46 12.22 -15.07
N LYS A 393 -11.63 11.17 -15.89
CA LYS A 393 -12.90 10.87 -16.54
C LYS A 393 -13.98 10.50 -15.52
N LEU A 394 -13.64 9.66 -14.54
CA LEU A 394 -14.58 9.30 -13.46
C LEU A 394 -14.99 10.51 -12.61
N LEU A 395 -14.05 11.41 -12.30
CA LEU A 395 -14.34 12.67 -11.61
C LEU A 395 -15.27 13.59 -12.43
N HIS A 396 -15.16 13.57 -13.76
CA HIS A 396 -16.08 14.31 -14.64
C HIS A 396 -17.48 13.68 -14.64
N ILE A 397 -17.59 12.35 -14.68
CA ILE A 397 -18.85 11.62 -14.55
C ILE A 397 -19.50 11.96 -13.20
N TYR A 398 -18.74 11.85 -12.11
CA TYR A 398 -19.14 12.23 -10.76
C TYR A 398 -19.75 13.65 -10.74
N LYS A 399 -19.00 14.65 -11.21
CA LYS A 399 -19.47 16.04 -11.29
C LYS A 399 -20.75 16.18 -12.12
N SER A 400 -20.91 15.41 -13.19
CA SER A 400 -22.10 15.46 -14.05
C SER A 400 -23.35 14.88 -13.39
N ILE A 401 -23.18 13.91 -12.49
CA ILE A 401 -24.26 13.30 -11.70
C ILE A 401 -24.73 14.27 -10.60
N TYR A 402 -23.82 14.96 -9.90
CA TYR A 402 -24.17 15.77 -8.72
C TYR A 402 -24.27 17.29 -8.93
N ASN A 403 -23.56 17.89 -9.89
CA ASN A 403 -23.54 19.36 -10.02
C ASN A 403 -24.78 19.97 -10.70
N LYS A 404 -25.74 19.16 -11.16
CA LYS A 404 -26.97 19.69 -11.78
C LYS A 404 -28.05 20.17 -10.78
N ASN A 405 -27.86 19.96 -9.48
CA ASN A 405 -28.81 20.38 -8.45
C ASN A 405 -28.52 21.76 -7.84
N VAL A 406 -27.64 22.58 -8.44
CA VAL A 406 -27.25 23.92 -7.92
C VAL A 406 -27.78 25.06 -8.82
N GLN A 407 -28.68 24.79 -9.77
CA GLN A 407 -29.17 25.80 -10.71
C GLN A 407 -30.69 25.89 -10.93
N ASP A 408 -31.50 25.37 -10.01
CA ASP A 408 -32.95 25.67 -9.98
C ASP A 408 -33.41 26.18 -8.61
#